data_AF-A0A950FJV3-F1
#
_entry.id   AF-A0A950FJV3-F1
#
_cell.length_a   1.000
_cell.length_b   1.000
_cell.length_c   1.000
_cell.angle_alpha   90.00
_cell.angle_beta   90.00
_cell.angle_gamma   90.00
#
_symmetry.space_group_name_H-M   'P 1'
#
loop_
_entity.id
_entity.type
_entity.pdbx_description
1 polymer ?
#
loop_
_entity_poly.entity_id
_entity_poly.type
_entity_poly.pdbx_seq_one_letter_code
_entity_poly.pdbx_strand_id
1 'polypeptide(L)'
;DLANPPRPAARALNRLHELQELDNGAEDPYFHLVDGGISDNLGLRSVLDVLETFEALHEAGQPTPLDHIRRIIIFVVNSLSIPSTKWNKSENPPGTIDVLIKSAGVPIDRYSGEMVEQLKDIDARWNTLHQIRGSAAFAKDKDPAMTQIVNAPNADIYVIDVSFKALQDKSERDYLNQLPTSFHLPDEAVDRLRAAARTLILNSPDLQQALKGEEARMVDRPVMGTMAVSGRATTPTGVTETK
;
A
#
# COMPACT_ATOMS: atom_id res chain seq x y z
N ASP A 1 22.48 -14.69 -16.08
CA ASP A 1 23.41 -15.15 -15.04
C ASP A 1 22.67 -15.09 -13.70
N LEU A 2 22.37 -16.23 -13.08
CA LEU A 2 21.65 -16.28 -11.81
C LEU A 2 22.52 -15.83 -10.63
N ALA A 3 23.84 -15.71 -10.81
CA ALA A 3 24.75 -15.28 -9.76
C ALA A 3 24.68 -13.76 -9.50
N ASN A 4 24.22 -12.97 -10.48
CA ASN A 4 24.02 -11.53 -10.34
C ASN A 4 22.85 -11.05 -11.21
N PRO A 5 21.60 -11.37 -10.82
CA PRO A 5 20.42 -10.93 -11.56
C PRO A 5 20.30 -9.39 -11.50
N PRO A 6 19.72 -8.76 -12.55
CA PRO A 6 19.43 -7.33 -12.51
C PRO A 6 18.55 -7.01 -11.30
N ARG A 7 18.72 -5.82 -10.73
CA ARG A 7 17.79 -5.31 -9.70
C ARG A 7 16.60 -4.73 -10.46
N PRO A 8 15.37 -5.26 -10.28
CA PRO A 8 14.76 -5.80 -9.04
C PRO A 8 14.67 -7.33 -8.94
N ALA A 9 14.97 -8.07 -10.01
CA ALA A 9 14.80 -9.53 -10.09
C ALA A 9 15.49 -10.31 -8.96
N ALA A 10 16.59 -9.80 -8.41
CA ALA A 10 17.25 -10.40 -7.23
C ALA A 10 16.30 -10.62 -6.04
N ARG A 11 15.43 -9.65 -5.74
CA ARG A 11 14.50 -9.76 -4.61
C ARG A 11 13.35 -10.71 -4.90
N ALA A 12 12.78 -10.64 -6.10
CA ALA A 12 11.77 -11.59 -6.57
C ALA A 12 12.30 -13.03 -6.54
N LEU A 13 13.56 -13.25 -6.95
CA LEU A 13 14.20 -14.58 -6.91
C LEU A 13 14.43 -15.07 -5.48
N ASN A 14 14.94 -14.21 -4.58
CA ASN A 14 15.07 -14.59 -3.17
C ASN A 14 13.71 -14.95 -2.55
N ARG A 15 12.65 -14.22 -2.90
CA ARG A 15 11.30 -14.52 -2.44
C ARG A 15 10.80 -15.87 -2.94
N LEU A 16 11.08 -16.22 -4.20
CA LEU A 16 10.76 -17.53 -4.75
C LEU A 16 11.53 -18.65 -4.04
N HIS A 17 12.81 -18.45 -3.73
CA HIS A 17 13.59 -19.41 -2.95
C HIS A 17 13.01 -19.61 -1.55
N GLU A 18 12.67 -18.53 -0.83
CA GLU A 18 11.99 -18.62 0.48
C GLU A 18 10.69 -19.43 0.38
N LEU A 19 9.88 -19.22 -0.65
CA LEU A 19 8.63 -19.95 -0.86
C LEU A 19 8.86 -21.43 -1.21
N GLN A 20 9.93 -21.76 -1.93
CA GLN A 20 10.30 -23.14 -2.23
C GLN A 20 10.78 -23.90 -0.99
N GLU A 21 11.49 -23.23 -0.08
CA GLU A 21 11.89 -23.82 1.20
C GLU A 21 10.68 -24.21 2.05
N LEU A 22 9.55 -23.50 1.90
CA LEU A 22 8.29 -23.80 2.59
C LEU A 22 7.49 -24.96 1.94
N ASP A 23 7.89 -25.45 0.77
CA ASP A 23 7.17 -26.49 0.01
C ASP A 23 7.57 -27.92 0.42
N ASN A 24 8.59 -28.07 1.29
CA ASN A 24 9.04 -29.38 1.76
C ASN A 24 8.19 -29.92 2.92
N GLY A 25 6.90 -30.18 2.66
CA GLY A 25 5.98 -30.70 3.68
C GLY A 25 6.31 -32.11 4.22
N ALA A 26 7.30 -32.80 3.64
CA ALA A 26 7.79 -34.09 4.13
C ALA A 26 8.78 -33.94 5.30
N GLU A 27 9.68 -32.96 5.23
CA GLU A 27 10.64 -32.66 6.30
C GLU A 27 10.11 -31.58 7.27
N ASP A 28 9.31 -30.63 6.77
CA ASP A 28 8.77 -29.49 7.52
C ASP A 28 7.22 -29.47 7.52
N PRO A 29 6.56 -30.42 8.22
CA PRO A 29 5.10 -30.60 8.14
C PRO A 29 4.28 -29.53 8.89
N TYR A 30 4.91 -28.61 9.62
CA TYR A 30 4.21 -27.65 10.50
C TYR A 30 4.67 -26.20 10.26
N PHE A 31 3.71 -25.28 10.13
CA PHE A 31 3.99 -23.85 10.11
C PHE A 31 3.82 -23.22 11.51
N HIS A 32 4.88 -22.62 12.02
CA HIS A 32 4.84 -21.80 13.22
C HIS A 32 4.65 -20.33 12.84
N LEU A 33 3.43 -19.84 13.02
CA LEU A 33 3.07 -18.46 12.65
C LEU A 33 3.25 -17.52 13.83
N VAL A 34 3.80 -16.35 13.55
CA VAL A 34 3.96 -15.23 14.46
C VAL A 34 3.09 -14.07 13.95
N ASP A 35 2.64 -13.20 14.85
CA ASP A 35 1.86 -12.03 14.49
C ASP A 35 2.63 -11.14 13.49
N GLY A 36 1.98 -10.80 12.38
CA GLY A 36 2.54 -9.97 11.32
C GLY A 36 2.95 -8.58 11.78
N GLY A 37 2.36 -8.07 12.86
CA GLY A 37 2.75 -6.78 13.46
C GLY A 37 4.20 -6.74 13.95
N ILE A 38 4.84 -7.89 14.21
CA ILE A 38 6.26 -7.97 14.56
C ILE A 38 7.17 -7.79 13.32
N SER A 39 6.68 -8.14 12.14
CA SER A 39 7.45 -8.16 10.89
C SER A 39 7.16 -6.97 9.98
N ASP A 40 5.91 -6.49 9.95
CA ASP A 40 5.49 -5.34 9.16
C ASP A 40 4.18 -4.76 9.73
N ASN A 41 4.27 -3.57 10.32
CA ASN A 41 3.12 -2.86 10.91
C ASN A 41 2.25 -2.14 9.87
N LEU A 42 2.76 -1.92 8.65
CA LEU A 42 2.05 -1.19 7.59
C LEU A 42 1.61 -2.09 6.43
N GLY A 43 2.08 -3.34 6.39
CA GLY A 43 1.78 -4.28 5.31
C GLY A 43 2.39 -3.88 3.96
N LEU A 44 3.40 -3.00 3.94
CA LEU A 44 4.00 -2.49 2.71
C LEU A 44 4.92 -3.50 2.04
N ARG A 45 5.45 -4.49 2.78
CA ARG A 45 6.31 -5.51 2.21
C ARG A 45 5.63 -6.28 1.07
N SER A 46 4.36 -6.64 1.24
CA SER A 46 3.61 -7.33 0.19
C SER A 46 3.37 -6.45 -1.04
N VAL A 47 3.22 -5.14 -0.85
CA VAL A 47 3.07 -4.18 -1.95
C VAL A 47 4.38 -4.06 -2.73
N LEU A 48 5.51 -3.95 -2.03
CA LEU A 48 6.84 -3.92 -2.62
C LEU A 48 7.14 -5.20 -3.41
N ASP A 49 6.86 -6.36 -2.84
CA ASP A 49 7.06 -7.66 -3.50
C ASP A 49 6.28 -7.73 -4.83
N VAL A 50 5.04 -7.25 -4.86
CA VAL A 50 4.21 -7.23 -6.08
C VAL A 50 4.77 -6.29 -7.14
N LEU A 51 5.12 -5.05 -6.74
CA LEU A 51 5.66 -4.05 -7.68
C LEU A 51 7.00 -4.52 -8.28
N GLU A 52 7.88 -5.07 -7.47
CA GLU A 52 9.19 -5.55 -7.92
C GLU A 52 9.09 -6.79 -8.80
N THR A 53 8.14 -7.67 -8.49
CA THR A 53 7.87 -8.85 -9.34
C THR A 53 7.35 -8.41 -10.70
N PHE A 54 6.37 -7.50 -10.75
CA PHE A 54 5.86 -6.99 -12.02
C PHE A 54 6.90 -6.19 -12.78
N GLU A 55 7.74 -5.43 -12.10
CA GLU A 55 8.85 -4.77 -12.77
C GLU A 55 9.85 -5.76 -13.39
N ALA A 56 10.28 -6.78 -12.64
CA ALA A 56 11.21 -7.78 -13.16
C ALA A 56 10.60 -8.54 -14.37
N LEU A 57 9.30 -8.80 -14.34
CA LEU A 57 8.58 -9.40 -15.47
C LEU A 57 8.51 -8.44 -16.67
N HIS A 58 8.23 -7.15 -16.45
CA HIS A 58 8.24 -6.12 -17.49
C HIS A 58 9.63 -5.99 -18.15
N GLU A 59 10.69 -5.95 -17.34
CA GLU A 59 12.08 -5.92 -17.82
C GLU A 59 12.41 -7.14 -18.67
N ALA A 60 11.87 -8.32 -18.31
CA ALA A 60 12.00 -9.57 -19.06
C ALA A 60 11.08 -9.65 -20.30
N GLY A 61 10.34 -8.59 -20.63
CA GLY A 61 9.42 -8.54 -21.76
C GLY A 61 8.16 -9.39 -21.58
N GLN A 62 7.85 -9.79 -20.35
CA GLN A 62 6.61 -10.47 -20.02
C GLN A 62 5.49 -9.44 -19.83
N PRO A 63 4.25 -9.73 -20.25
CA PRO A 63 3.13 -8.82 -20.06
C PRO A 63 2.81 -8.69 -18.56
N THR A 64 2.58 -7.47 -18.10
CA THR A 64 2.25 -7.18 -16.70
C THR A 64 1.12 -6.18 -16.57
N PRO A 65 0.41 -6.13 -15.42
CA PRO A 65 -0.59 -5.09 -15.18
C PRO A 65 -0.01 -3.66 -15.27
N LEU A 66 1.29 -3.49 -14.97
CA LEU A 66 1.95 -2.18 -15.03
C LEU A 66 1.99 -1.59 -16.44
N ASP A 67 1.87 -2.41 -17.49
CA ASP A 67 1.89 -1.97 -18.90
C ASP A 67 0.66 -1.13 -19.27
N HIS A 68 -0.41 -1.25 -18.48
CA HIS A 68 -1.70 -0.60 -18.72
C HIS A 68 -2.09 0.39 -17.63
N ILE A 69 -1.26 0.51 -16.58
CA ILE A 69 -1.49 1.41 -15.45
C ILE A 69 -0.60 2.63 -15.61
N ARG A 70 -1.17 3.82 -15.47
CA ARG A 70 -0.42 5.08 -15.49
C ARG A 70 -0.12 5.62 -14.09
N ARG A 71 -0.98 5.33 -13.12
CA ARG A 71 -0.89 5.85 -11.76
C ARG A 71 -1.26 4.78 -10.75
N ILE A 72 -0.42 4.59 -9.75
CA ILE A 72 -0.61 3.69 -8.63
C ILE A 72 -0.72 4.56 -7.38
N ILE A 73 -1.86 4.54 -6.71
CA ILE A 73 -2.09 5.33 -5.49
C ILE A 73 -2.15 4.37 -4.31
N ILE A 74 -1.22 4.53 -3.38
CA ILE A 74 -1.07 3.66 -2.21
C ILE A 74 -1.38 4.49 -0.96
N PHE A 75 -2.46 4.15 -0.26
CA PHE A 75 -2.78 4.74 1.03
C PHE A 75 -2.10 3.96 2.14
N VAL A 76 -1.16 4.59 2.83
CA VAL A 76 -0.42 4.00 3.95
C VAL A 76 -1.00 4.54 5.24
N VAL A 77 -1.76 3.72 5.97
CA VAL A 77 -2.44 4.18 7.19
C VAL A 77 -1.64 3.72 8.41
N ASN A 78 -0.94 4.65 9.06
CA ASN A 78 -0.21 4.35 10.28
C ASN A 78 -1.12 4.53 11.51
N SER A 79 -1.55 3.42 12.10
CA SER A 79 -2.39 3.37 13.30
C SER A 79 -1.61 3.28 14.62
N LEU A 80 -0.29 3.53 14.62
CA LEU A 80 0.50 3.45 15.84
C LEU A 80 0.02 4.49 16.86
N SER A 81 -0.62 4.01 17.92
CA SER A 81 -0.98 4.80 19.08
C SER A 81 0.25 4.91 19.99
N ILE A 82 0.72 6.13 20.24
CA ILE A 82 1.82 6.40 21.19
C ILE A 82 1.22 6.98 22.47
N PRO A 83 0.61 6.17 23.36
CA PRO A 83 0.08 6.68 24.61
C PRO A 83 1.22 7.25 25.46
N SER A 84 0.98 8.40 26.09
CA SER A 84 1.97 9.00 26.98
C SER A 84 2.29 8.04 28.13
N THR A 85 3.56 7.65 28.29
CA THR A 85 3.96 6.83 29.43
C THR A 85 4.30 7.72 30.62
N LYS A 86 3.96 7.26 31.84
CA LYS A 86 4.37 7.91 33.10
C LYS A 86 5.66 7.30 33.68
N TRP A 87 6.44 6.56 32.88
CA TRP A 87 7.63 5.83 33.33
C TRP A 87 8.67 6.74 33.99
N ASN A 88 8.79 7.97 33.50
CA ASN A 88 9.63 9.04 34.04
C ASN A 88 9.03 9.77 35.25
N LYS A 89 7.81 9.41 35.67
CA LYS A 89 7.09 9.97 36.82
C LYS A 89 6.80 8.93 37.91
N SER A 90 7.33 7.72 37.77
CA SER A 90 7.15 6.58 38.67
C SER A 90 8.51 5.97 38.98
N GLU A 91 8.77 5.69 40.25
CA GLU A 91 9.98 5.00 40.71
C GLU A 91 9.96 3.51 40.35
N ASN A 92 8.76 2.94 40.14
CA ASN A 92 8.61 1.56 39.69
C ASN A 92 8.98 1.43 38.20
N PRO A 93 9.87 0.50 37.83
CA PRO A 93 10.21 0.23 36.44
C PRO A 93 8.99 -0.33 35.69
N PRO A 94 8.92 -0.12 34.35
CA PRO A 94 7.86 -0.72 33.54
C PRO A 94 7.88 -2.25 33.62
N GLY A 95 6.70 -2.87 33.59
CA GLY A 95 6.56 -4.33 33.62
C GLY A 95 7.14 -4.98 32.35
N THR A 96 7.51 -6.25 32.43
CA THR A 96 8.13 -6.99 31.31
C THR A 96 7.28 -7.00 30.04
N ILE A 97 5.94 -7.03 30.18
CA ILE A 97 4.99 -6.96 29.06
C ILE A 97 4.98 -5.55 28.42
N ASP A 98 5.03 -4.49 29.22
CA ASP A 98 5.07 -3.11 28.73
C ASP A 98 6.39 -2.80 28.01
N VAL A 99 7.50 -3.37 28.51
CA VAL A 99 8.81 -3.31 27.85
C VAL A 99 8.79 -4.09 26.54
N LEU A 100 8.19 -5.29 26.51
CA LEU A 100 8.08 -6.11 25.30
C LEU A 100 7.25 -5.41 24.21
N ILE A 101 6.08 -4.85 24.56
CA ILE A 101 5.20 -4.11 23.65
C ILE A 101 5.92 -2.87 23.08
N LYS A 102 6.65 -2.11 23.92
CA LYS A 102 7.45 -0.97 23.43
C LYS A 102 8.65 -1.42 22.59
N SER A 103 9.32 -2.51 22.95
CA SER A 103 10.46 -3.03 22.18
C SER A 103 10.03 -3.61 20.84
N ALA A 104 8.79 -4.08 20.72
CA ALA A 104 8.19 -4.38 19.42
C ALA A 104 7.89 -3.08 18.66
N GLY A 105 7.28 -2.08 19.30
CA GLY A 105 6.87 -0.82 18.67
C GLY A 105 7.99 0.12 18.16
N VAL A 106 9.18 0.10 18.76
CA VAL A 106 10.28 1.04 18.41
C VAL A 106 11.03 0.68 17.11
N PRO A 107 11.38 -0.60 16.83
CA PRO A 107 11.88 -1.01 15.51
C PRO A 107 10.85 -0.82 14.39
N ILE A 108 9.56 -1.00 14.73
CA ILE A 108 8.42 -0.90 13.81
C ILE A 108 8.27 0.50 13.18
N ASP A 109 8.41 1.56 13.97
CA ASP A 109 8.18 2.94 13.50
C ASP A 109 9.29 3.42 12.52
N ARG A 110 10.49 2.79 12.57
CA ARG A 110 11.58 3.04 11.60
C ARG A 110 11.42 2.23 10.32
N TYR A 111 11.10 0.94 10.44
CA TYR A 111 10.89 0.04 9.31
C TYR A 111 9.74 0.52 8.39
N SER A 112 8.71 1.07 9.01
CA SER A 112 7.55 1.69 8.36
C SER A 112 7.93 2.87 7.45
N GLY A 113 8.86 3.72 7.89
CA GLY A 113 9.35 4.84 7.08
C GLY A 113 10.28 4.38 5.94
N GLU A 114 11.14 3.40 6.19
CA GLU A 114 12.05 2.85 5.18
C GLU A 114 11.30 2.25 3.99
N MET A 115 10.19 1.53 4.23
CA MET A 115 9.37 0.97 3.14
C MET A 115 8.63 2.05 2.32
N VAL A 116 8.19 3.13 2.98
CA VAL A 116 7.60 4.29 2.26
C VAL A 116 8.65 4.96 1.38
N GLU A 117 9.85 5.20 1.90
CA GLU A 117 10.95 5.77 1.10
C GLU A 117 11.38 4.83 -0.02
N GLN A 118 11.37 3.51 0.19
CA GLN A 118 11.65 2.55 -0.87
C GLN A 118 10.62 2.59 -2.01
N LEU A 119 9.34 2.78 -1.70
CA LEU A 119 8.31 2.99 -2.75
C LEU A 119 8.57 4.28 -3.54
N LYS A 120 8.98 5.36 -2.88
CA LYS A 120 9.36 6.63 -3.54
C LYS A 120 10.63 6.49 -4.38
N ASP A 121 11.60 5.69 -3.93
CA ASP A 121 12.81 5.41 -4.69
C ASP A 121 12.51 4.61 -5.96
N ILE A 122 11.56 3.65 -5.91
CA ILE A 122 11.07 2.93 -7.09
C ILE A 122 10.44 3.93 -8.07
N ASP A 123 9.54 4.79 -7.59
CA ASP A 123 8.91 5.84 -8.42
C ASP A 123 9.96 6.74 -9.10
N ALA A 124 10.88 7.30 -8.31
CA ALA A 124 11.91 8.21 -8.81
C ALA A 124 12.79 7.54 -9.86
N ARG A 125 13.09 6.25 -9.68
CA ARG A 125 13.87 5.46 -10.64
C ARG A 125 13.10 5.20 -11.92
N TRP A 126 11.84 4.77 -11.85
CA TRP A 126 10.98 4.60 -13.04
C TRP A 126 10.87 5.90 -13.81
N ASN A 127 10.64 7.00 -13.09
CA ASN A 127 10.58 8.35 -13.64
C ASN A 127 11.85 8.75 -14.38
N THR A 128 13.00 8.49 -13.79
CA THR A 128 14.29 8.76 -14.43
C THR A 128 14.47 7.93 -15.70
N LEU A 129 14.19 6.62 -15.65
CA LEU A 129 14.41 5.71 -16.77
C LEU A 129 13.49 6.01 -17.95
N HIS A 130 12.21 6.29 -17.71
CA HIS A 130 11.30 6.63 -18.80
C HIS A 130 11.57 8.02 -19.40
N GLN A 131 12.07 8.99 -18.61
CA GLN A 131 12.52 10.29 -19.12
C GLN A 131 13.74 10.13 -20.04
N ILE A 132 14.70 9.26 -19.67
CA ILE A 132 15.84 8.94 -20.53
C ILE A 132 15.34 8.30 -21.82
N ARG A 133 14.47 7.28 -21.73
CA ARG A 133 13.86 6.61 -22.88
C ARG A 133 13.12 7.57 -23.81
N GLY A 134 12.42 8.55 -23.26
CA GLY A 134 11.69 9.58 -24.00
C GLY A 134 12.56 10.72 -24.54
N SER A 135 13.85 10.78 -24.19
CA SER A 135 14.73 11.87 -24.59
C SER A 135 15.14 11.80 -26.07
N ALA A 136 15.34 12.96 -26.70
CA ALA A 136 15.82 13.04 -28.08
C ALA A 136 17.23 12.46 -28.27
N ALA A 137 18.02 12.39 -27.19
CA ALA A 137 19.34 11.76 -27.19
C ALA A 137 19.22 10.24 -27.34
N PHE A 138 18.33 9.62 -26.56
CA PHE A 138 18.08 8.18 -26.62
C PHE A 138 17.37 7.74 -27.91
N ALA A 139 16.49 8.58 -28.46
CA ALA A 139 15.75 8.26 -29.70
C ALA A 139 16.64 7.96 -30.93
N LYS A 140 17.92 8.37 -30.88
CA LYS A 140 18.92 8.10 -31.92
C LYS A 140 19.78 6.87 -31.63
N ASP A 141 19.75 6.38 -30.39
CA ASP A 141 20.47 5.20 -29.95
C ASP A 141 19.77 3.94 -30.48
N LYS A 142 20.57 2.96 -30.90
CA LYS A 142 20.10 1.66 -31.40
C LYS A 142 20.72 0.49 -30.64
N ASP A 143 21.47 0.77 -29.57
CA ASP A 143 22.07 -0.27 -28.74
C ASP A 143 20.97 -1.06 -28.00
N PRO A 144 20.85 -2.37 -28.26
CA PRO A 144 19.90 -3.23 -27.55
C PRO A 144 20.16 -3.26 -26.04
N ALA A 145 21.42 -3.13 -25.60
CA ALA A 145 21.75 -3.09 -24.18
C ALA A 145 21.20 -1.83 -23.52
N MET A 146 21.26 -0.69 -24.21
CA MET A 146 20.70 0.56 -23.70
C MET A 146 19.18 0.56 -23.68
N THR A 147 18.56 -0.12 -24.64
CA THR A 147 17.10 -0.35 -24.66
C THR A 147 16.64 -1.16 -23.45
N GLN A 148 17.39 -2.19 -23.05
CA GLN A 148 17.07 -2.97 -21.84
C GLN A 148 17.22 -2.16 -20.56
N ILE A 149 18.28 -1.34 -20.44
CA ILE A 149 18.55 -0.55 -19.22
C ILE A 149 17.44 0.46 -18.93
N VAL A 150 16.85 1.06 -19.97
CA VAL A 150 15.77 2.06 -19.81
C VAL A 150 14.37 1.44 -19.88
N ASN A 151 14.27 0.10 -19.88
CA ASN A 151 13.00 -0.61 -19.97
C ASN A 151 12.29 -0.69 -18.61
N ALA A 152 11.88 0.46 -18.09
CA ALA A 152 11.09 0.56 -16.87
C ALA A 152 9.58 0.71 -17.17
N PRO A 153 8.71 0.28 -16.24
CA PRO A 153 7.28 0.56 -16.31
C PRO A 153 6.97 2.04 -16.53
N ASN A 154 5.89 2.33 -17.26
CA ASN A 154 5.44 3.70 -17.52
C ASN A 154 4.28 4.10 -16.60
N ALA A 155 4.50 3.92 -15.29
CA ALA A 155 3.55 4.22 -14.24
C ALA A 155 4.19 5.12 -13.18
N ASP A 156 3.41 6.05 -12.63
CA ASP A 156 3.80 6.84 -11.46
C ASP A 156 3.23 6.22 -10.18
N ILE A 157 3.98 6.22 -9.09
CA ILE A 157 3.55 5.75 -7.77
C ILE A 157 3.39 6.96 -6.84
N TYR A 158 2.21 7.05 -6.21
CA TYR A 158 1.89 8.07 -5.22
C TYR A 158 1.63 7.39 -3.88
N VAL A 159 2.47 7.69 -2.89
CA VAL A 159 2.38 7.11 -1.54
C VAL A 159 1.76 8.13 -0.59
N ILE A 160 0.50 7.94 -0.23
CA ILE A 160 -0.23 8.84 0.66
C ILE A 160 -0.10 8.32 2.09
N ASP A 161 0.82 8.92 2.86
CA ASP A 161 0.96 8.64 4.30
C ASP A 161 -0.17 9.30 5.10
N VAL A 162 -1.01 8.46 5.70
CA VAL A 162 -2.11 8.85 6.57
C VAL A 162 -1.69 8.53 8.01
N SER A 163 -1.02 9.50 8.63
CA SER A 163 -0.57 9.43 10.02
C SER A 163 -1.05 10.62 10.84
N PHE A 164 -1.44 10.38 12.09
CA PHE A 164 -1.76 11.46 13.03
C PHE A 164 -0.58 12.41 13.27
N LYS A 165 0.67 12.01 12.98
CA LYS A 165 1.86 12.88 13.06
C LYS A 165 1.69 14.15 12.19
N ALA A 166 0.98 14.06 11.07
CA ALA A 166 0.73 15.17 10.15
C ALA A 166 -0.44 16.09 10.55
N LEU A 167 -1.23 15.73 11.57
CA LEU A 167 -2.28 16.60 12.11
C LEU A 167 -1.69 17.82 12.81
N GLN A 168 -2.17 19.01 12.43
CA GLN A 168 -1.74 20.29 13.00
C GLN A 168 -2.37 20.57 14.37
N ASP A 169 -3.62 20.15 14.57
CA ASP A 169 -4.29 20.27 15.87
C ASP A 169 -3.69 19.25 16.84
N LYS A 170 -2.89 19.76 17.78
CA LYS A 170 -2.24 18.94 18.81
C LYS A 170 -3.26 18.25 19.71
N SER A 171 -4.35 18.92 20.08
CA SER A 171 -5.35 18.36 20.99
C SER A 171 -6.09 17.19 20.36
N GLU A 172 -6.48 17.34 19.08
CA GLU A 172 -7.11 16.27 18.32
C GLU A 172 -6.13 15.12 18.08
N ARG A 173 -4.88 15.43 17.71
CA ARG A 173 -3.83 14.43 17.56
C ARG A 173 -3.61 13.63 18.85
N ASP A 174 -3.54 14.31 19.99
CA ASP A 174 -3.32 13.67 21.29
C ASP A 174 -4.54 12.80 21.69
N TYR A 175 -5.76 13.25 21.39
CA TYR A 175 -6.99 12.48 21.59
C TYR A 175 -6.99 11.19 20.74
N LEU A 176 -6.73 11.31 19.44
CA LEU A 176 -6.74 10.18 18.51
C LEU A 176 -5.66 9.14 18.84
N ASN A 177 -4.48 9.57 19.29
CA ASN A 177 -3.40 8.68 19.74
C ASN A 177 -3.70 7.96 21.06
N GLN A 178 -4.72 8.38 21.81
CA GLN A 178 -5.15 7.76 23.06
C GLN A 178 -6.33 6.79 22.87
N LEU A 179 -6.89 6.71 21.66
CA LEU A 179 -7.98 5.78 21.39
C LEU A 179 -7.51 4.34 21.60
N PRO A 180 -8.33 3.49 22.26
CA PRO A 180 -7.97 2.10 22.47
C PRO A 180 -8.08 1.32 21.15
N THR A 181 -7.18 0.36 20.96
CA THR A 181 -7.34 -0.66 19.91
C THR A 181 -8.45 -1.62 20.32
N SER A 182 -9.68 -1.36 19.86
CA SER A 182 -10.89 -2.08 20.25
C SER A 182 -11.81 -2.29 19.04
N PHE A 183 -12.55 -3.40 19.03
CA PHE A 183 -13.63 -3.64 18.07
C PHE A 183 -14.84 -2.72 18.26
N HIS A 184 -14.86 -1.95 19.35
CA HIS A 184 -15.90 -0.99 19.66
C HIS A 184 -15.28 0.35 20.07
N LEU A 185 -15.65 1.40 19.33
CA LEU A 185 -15.34 2.79 19.63
C LEU A 185 -16.66 3.57 19.72
N PRO A 186 -16.74 4.62 20.57
CA PRO A 186 -17.87 5.54 20.57
C PRO A 186 -18.05 6.18 19.18
N ASP A 187 -19.31 6.45 18.79
CA ASP A 187 -19.63 7.04 17.48
C ASP A 187 -18.85 8.33 17.22
N GLU A 188 -18.70 9.18 18.24
CA GLU A 188 -17.91 10.41 18.16
C GLU A 188 -16.43 10.14 17.79
N ALA A 189 -15.82 9.10 18.36
CA ALA A 189 -14.43 8.75 18.05
C ALA A 189 -14.30 8.26 16.60
N VAL A 190 -15.30 7.51 16.10
CA VAL A 190 -15.35 7.07 14.70
C VAL A 190 -15.47 8.25 13.75
N ASP A 191 -16.34 9.22 14.05
CA ASP A 191 -16.52 10.41 13.23
C ASP A 191 -15.26 11.29 13.20
N ARG A 192 -14.60 11.46 14.36
CA ARG A 192 -13.32 12.17 14.45
C ARG A 192 -12.22 11.48 13.64
N LEU A 193 -12.11 10.15 13.73
CA LEU A 193 -11.16 9.36 12.91
C LEU A 193 -11.40 9.57 11.41
N ARG A 194 -12.66 9.53 10.96
CA ARG A 194 -13.03 9.75 9.56
C ARG A 194 -12.71 11.18 9.10
N ALA A 195 -12.99 12.17 9.94
CA ALA A 195 -12.68 13.58 9.66
C ALA A 195 -11.17 13.82 9.57
N ALA A 196 -10.39 13.23 10.49
CA ALA A 196 -8.94 13.29 10.47
C ALA A 196 -8.37 12.62 9.22
N ALA A 197 -8.81 11.40 8.89
CA ALA A 197 -8.38 10.69 7.69
C ALA A 197 -8.69 11.49 6.40
N ARG A 198 -9.91 12.05 6.27
CA ARG A 198 -10.27 12.93 5.15
C ARG A 198 -9.32 14.12 5.04
N THR A 199 -9.03 14.77 6.16
CA THR A 199 -8.15 15.94 6.19
C THR A 199 -6.74 15.59 5.77
N LEU A 200 -6.18 14.50 6.32
CA LEU A 200 -4.83 14.03 6.01
C LEU A 200 -4.69 13.64 4.53
N ILE A 201 -5.67 12.91 4.00
CA ILE A 201 -5.70 12.47 2.61
C ILE A 201 -5.78 13.66 1.66
N LEU A 202 -6.75 14.57 1.85
CA LEU A 202 -6.98 15.69 0.93
C LEU A 202 -5.84 16.72 0.94
N ASN A 203 -5.14 16.85 2.07
CA ASN A 203 -4.01 17.74 2.22
C ASN A 203 -2.66 17.09 1.83
N SER A 204 -2.65 15.81 1.47
CA SER A 204 -1.43 15.12 1.05
C SER A 204 -0.86 15.74 -0.24
N PRO A 205 0.43 16.14 -0.26
CA PRO A 205 1.09 16.61 -1.47
C PRO A 205 1.07 15.57 -2.59
N ASP A 206 1.24 14.29 -2.25
CA ASP A 206 1.27 13.18 -3.21
C ASP A 206 -0.09 12.99 -3.88
N LEU A 207 -1.19 13.09 -3.11
CA LEU A 207 -2.53 13.07 -3.69
C LEU A 207 -2.75 14.28 -4.60
N GLN A 208 -2.37 15.47 -4.14
CA GLN A 208 -2.51 16.69 -4.95
C GLN A 208 -1.73 16.59 -6.26
N GLN A 209 -0.55 15.99 -6.24
CA GLN A 209 0.24 15.72 -7.44
C GLN A 209 -0.44 14.68 -8.34
N ALA A 210 -0.94 13.58 -7.78
CA ALA A 210 -1.68 12.55 -8.52
C ALA A 210 -2.93 13.11 -9.24
N LEU A 211 -3.50 14.20 -8.71
CA LEU A 211 -4.67 14.88 -9.27
C LEU A 211 -4.33 16.01 -10.26
N LYS A 212 -3.07 16.44 -10.41
CA LYS A 212 -2.69 17.57 -11.29
C LYS A 212 -2.88 17.32 -12.80
N GLY A 213 -3.22 16.10 -13.22
CA GLY A 213 -3.51 15.77 -14.62
C GLY A 213 -5.00 15.72 -14.95
N GLU A 214 -5.39 16.09 -16.16
CA GLU A 214 -6.78 16.18 -16.65
C GLU A 214 -7.59 14.86 -16.56
N GLU A 215 -6.95 13.74 -16.26
CA GLU A 215 -7.55 12.40 -16.20
C GLU A 215 -8.13 12.04 -14.82
N ALA A 216 -7.83 12.79 -13.75
CA ALA A 216 -8.28 12.47 -12.40
C ALA A 216 -9.10 13.62 -11.79
N ARG A 217 -10.36 13.34 -11.45
CA ARG A 217 -11.24 14.27 -10.74
C ARG A 217 -11.79 13.62 -9.48
N MET A 218 -11.80 14.35 -8.38
CA MET A 218 -12.57 13.96 -7.20
C MET A 218 -14.06 14.11 -7.52
N VAL A 219 -14.83 13.06 -7.30
CA VAL A 219 -16.29 13.07 -7.47
C VAL A 219 -16.90 12.92 -6.07
N ASP A 220 -17.72 13.90 -5.66
CA ASP A 220 -18.45 13.82 -4.40
C ASP A 220 -19.56 12.76 -4.50
N ARG A 221 -19.22 11.54 -4.05
CA ARG A 221 -20.00 10.28 -4.09
C ARG A 221 -20.22 9.70 -5.49
N PRO A 222 -20.19 8.36 -5.64
CA PRO A 222 -20.87 7.76 -6.78
C PRO A 222 -22.35 8.08 -6.59
N VAL A 223 -22.95 8.76 -7.56
CA VAL A 223 -24.40 8.67 -7.75
C VAL A 223 -24.66 7.17 -7.87
N MET A 224 -25.30 6.57 -6.87
CA MET A 224 -25.89 5.24 -7.06
C MET A 224 -26.89 5.43 -8.19
N GLY A 225 -26.45 5.16 -9.42
CA GLY A 225 -27.34 5.05 -10.55
C GLY A 225 -28.35 4.00 -10.13
N THR A 226 -29.60 4.41 -10.05
CA THR A 226 -30.75 3.50 -10.01
C THR A 226 -30.50 2.45 -11.08
N MET A 227 -30.07 1.25 -10.67
CA MET A 227 -30.17 0.09 -11.52
C MET A 227 -31.66 -0.09 -11.71
N ALA A 228 -32.16 0.36 -12.86
CA ALA A 228 -33.49 0.02 -13.32
C ALA A 228 -33.52 -1.50 -13.42
N VAL A 229 -34.09 -2.13 -12.41
CA VAL A 229 -34.53 -3.52 -12.49
C VAL A 229 -35.53 -3.53 -13.64
N SER A 230 -35.09 -4.03 -14.79
CA SER A 230 -35.95 -4.36 -15.91
C SER A 230 -36.87 -5.50 -15.47
N GLY A 231 -37.93 -5.15 -14.74
CA GLY A 231 -39.04 -6.02 -14.43
C GLY A 231 -39.79 -6.31 -15.73
N ARG A 232 -39.48 -7.46 -16.33
CA ARG A 232 -40.29 -8.03 -17.40
C ARG A 232 -41.61 -8.48 -16.76
N ALA A 233 -42.61 -7.61 -16.78
CA ALA A 233 -43.98 -7.96 -16.39
C ALA A 233 -44.51 -9.01 -17.37
N THR A 234 -44.50 -10.29 -16.96
CA THR A 234 -45.28 -11.33 -17.62
C THR A 234 -46.73 -11.19 -17.20
N THR A 235 -47.56 -10.77 -18.16
CA THR A 235 -49.01 -10.77 -18.08
C THR A 235 -49.50 -12.22 -17.91
N PRO A 236 -50.36 -12.56 -16.94
CA PRO A 236 -51.01 -13.85 -16.93
C PRO A 236 -52.21 -13.79 -17.87
N THR A 237 -52.10 -14.43 -19.03
CA THR A 237 -53.23 -14.71 -19.90
C THR A 237 -54.10 -15.76 -19.20
N GLY A 238 -55.30 -15.37 -18.80
CA GLY A 238 -56.30 -16.29 -18.30
C GLY A 238 -56.72 -17.29 -19.39
N VAL A 239 -56.75 -18.56 -19.04
CA VAL A 239 -57.51 -19.57 -19.75
C VAL A 239 -58.40 -20.27 -18.73
N THR A 240 -59.67 -19.92 -18.80
CA THR A 240 -60.80 -20.72 -18.32
C THR A 240 -60.79 -22.08 -19.01
N GLU A 241 -60.85 -23.16 -18.24
CA GLU A 241 -61.46 -24.40 -18.71
C GLU A 241 -62.25 -25.09 -17.60
N THR A 242 -63.56 -25.07 -17.80
CA THR A 242 -64.57 -25.91 -17.15
C THR A 242 -64.46 -27.34 -17.69
N LYS A 243 -64.27 -28.33 -16.82
CA LYS A 243 -65.27 -29.35 -16.43
C LYS A 243 -64.61 -30.44 -15.58
#